data_AF-A0A7L1NDS9-F1
#
_entry.id   AF-A0A7L1NDS9-F1
#
_cell.length_a   1.000
_cell.length_b   1.000
_cell.length_c   1.000
_cell.angle_alpha   90.00
_cell.angle_beta   90.00
_cell.angle_gamma   90.00
#
_symmetry.space_group_name_H-M   'P 1'
#
loop_
_entity.id
_entity.type
_entity.pdbx_description
1 polymer ?
#
loop_
_entity_poly.entity_id
_entity_poly.type
_entity_poly.pdbx_seq_one_letter_code
_entity_poly.pdbx_strand_id
1 'polypeptide(L)'
;NPCDDKRHKDIWSKEKTCDRLPKFLIVGPQKTGTTAVHFFLTMHPAVTSNFPSPSTFEEIQFFNGPNYHKGIDWYMEFFPIPSNASTDFMFEKSANYFDTEVVPKRGAALLPRAKIITVLINPADRAYSWYQV
;
A
#
# COMPACT_ATOMS: atom_id res chain seq x y z
N ASN A 1 1.78 14.86 6.67
CA ASN A 1 2.22 14.54 5.31
C ASN A 1 3.41 15.40 4.90
N PRO A 2 4.62 14.83 4.66
CA PRO A 2 5.78 15.58 4.14
C PRO A 2 5.56 16.17 2.73
N CYS A 3 4.53 15.71 2.01
CA CYS A 3 4.20 16.19 0.66
C CYS A 3 3.35 17.45 0.64
N ASP A 4 2.58 17.69 1.71
CA ASP A 4 1.61 18.78 1.77
C ASP A 4 1.95 19.82 2.86
N ASP A 5 2.69 19.46 3.93
CA ASP A 5 3.08 20.38 5.01
C ASP A 5 4.58 20.71 4.93
N LYS A 6 4.88 22.01 4.76
CA LYS A 6 6.26 22.53 4.68
C LYS A 6 7.10 22.18 5.91
N ARG A 7 6.51 22.18 7.11
CA ARG A 7 7.23 21.85 8.36
C ARG A 7 7.67 20.40 8.39
N HIS A 8 6.81 19.49 7.90
CA HIS A 8 7.17 18.08 7.77
C HIS A 8 8.23 17.86 6.70
N LYS A 9 8.22 18.66 5.62
CA LYS A 9 9.26 18.61 4.58
C LYS A 9 10.62 19.10 5.09
N ASP A 10 10.64 20.14 5.92
CA ASP A 10 11.88 20.75 6.43
C ASP A 10 12.63 19.82 7.41
N ILE A 11 11.93 18.93 8.11
CA ILE A 11 12.52 17.91 9.00
C ILE A 11 12.82 16.59 8.27
N TRP A 12 12.38 16.44 7.02
CA TRP A 12 12.57 15.24 6.23
C TRP A 12 13.84 15.32 5.38
N SER A 13 14.48 14.17 5.10
CA SER A 13 15.73 14.16 4.33
C SER A 13 15.53 14.74 2.93
N LYS A 14 16.44 15.62 2.51
CA LYS A 14 16.40 16.31 1.20
C LYS A 14 16.46 15.36 -0.01
N GLU A 15 16.93 14.13 0.21
CA GLU A 15 17.04 13.11 -0.84
C GLU A 15 15.73 12.34 -1.06
N LYS A 16 14.72 12.53 -0.19
CA LYS A 16 13.45 11.82 -0.26
C LYS A 16 12.42 12.63 -1.05
N THR A 17 11.67 11.94 -1.90
CA THR A 17 10.62 12.55 -2.72
C THR A 17 9.29 11.87 -2.47
N CYS A 18 8.22 12.65 -2.62
CA CYS A 18 6.85 12.15 -2.53
C CYS A 18 6.43 11.28 -3.71
N ASP A 19 7.22 11.29 -4.78
CA ASP A 19 6.98 10.48 -5.96
C ASP A 19 7.20 9.00 -5.69
N ARG A 20 7.94 8.66 -4.63
CA ARG A 20 8.15 7.28 -4.14
C ARG A 20 6.96 6.69 -3.39
N LEU A 21 5.92 7.46 -3.08
CA LEU A 21 4.76 6.96 -2.35
C LEU A 21 3.71 6.37 -3.32
N PRO A 22 2.97 5.33 -2.88
CA PRO A 22 1.97 4.70 -3.73
C PRO A 22 0.82 5.66 -4.05
N LYS A 23 0.36 5.61 -5.30
CA LYS A 23 -0.78 6.40 -5.79
C LYS A 23 -2.11 5.70 -5.53
N PHE A 24 -2.10 4.41 -5.25
CA PHE A 24 -3.28 3.66 -4.87
C PHE A 24 -2.97 2.50 -3.92
N LEU A 25 -3.96 2.09 -3.14
CA LEU A 25 -3.88 1.01 -2.16
C LEU A 25 -4.95 -0.03 -2.46
N ILE A 26 -4.56 -1.31 -2.49
CA ILE A 26 -5.50 -2.44 -2.51
C ILE A 26 -5.67 -2.90 -1.06
N VAL A 27 -6.84 -2.63 -0.48
CA VAL A 27 -7.04 -2.74 0.98
C VAL A 27 -7.62 -4.07 1.45
N GLY A 28 -7.99 -4.97 0.53
CA GLY A 28 -8.66 -6.23 0.86
C GLY A 28 -10.18 -6.20 0.60
N PRO A 29 -10.99 -6.96 1.37
CA PRO A 29 -10.58 -7.85 2.47
C PRO A 29 -9.89 -9.13 1.99
N GLN A 30 -9.36 -9.92 2.91
CA GLN A 30 -8.78 -11.24 2.63
C GLN A 30 -9.77 -12.17 1.92
N LYS A 31 -9.23 -13.15 1.17
CA LYS A 31 -9.99 -14.21 0.48
C LYS A 31 -10.95 -13.74 -0.60
N THR A 32 -10.67 -12.59 -1.19
CA THR A 32 -11.47 -11.99 -2.28
C THR A 32 -10.76 -12.03 -3.63
N GLY A 33 -9.54 -12.58 -3.69
CA GLY A 33 -8.73 -12.58 -4.91
C GLY A 33 -7.78 -11.38 -5.04
N THR A 34 -7.51 -10.64 -3.97
CA THR A 34 -6.61 -9.48 -3.97
C THR A 34 -5.19 -9.79 -4.48
N THR A 35 -4.67 -10.99 -4.24
CA THR A 35 -3.35 -11.42 -4.76
C THR A 35 -3.38 -11.63 -6.28
N ALA A 36 -4.49 -12.13 -6.83
CA ALA A 36 -4.66 -12.23 -8.29
C ALA A 36 -4.73 -10.84 -8.93
N VAL A 37 -5.46 -9.90 -8.32
CA VAL A 37 -5.51 -8.50 -8.78
C VAL A 37 -4.13 -7.86 -8.72
N HIS A 38 -3.39 -8.03 -7.62
CA HIS A 38 -2.00 -7.58 -7.49
C HIS A 38 -1.14 -8.12 -8.64
N PHE A 39 -1.15 -9.45 -8.85
CA PHE A 39 -0.37 -10.09 -9.91
C PHE A 39 -0.72 -9.52 -11.30
N PHE A 40 -2.02 -9.43 -11.64
CA PHE A 40 -2.44 -8.91 -12.94
C PHE A 40 -2.08 -7.44 -13.15
N LEU A 41 -2.12 -6.60 -12.11
CA LEU A 41 -1.70 -5.20 -12.21
C LEU A 41 -0.20 -5.06 -12.44
N THR A 42 0.63 -5.93 -11.86
CA THR A 42 2.09 -5.90 -12.09
C THR A 42 2.50 -6.22 -13.53
N MET A 43 1.63 -6.82 -14.34
CA MET A 43 1.90 -7.02 -15.77
C MET A 43 1.73 -5.75 -16.60
N HIS A 44 1.11 -4.69 -16.07
CA HIS A 44 0.93 -3.46 -16.82
C HIS A 44 2.22 -2.60 -16.76
N PRO A 45 2.80 -2.17 -17.90
CA PRO A 45 4.11 -1.52 -17.93
C PRO A 45 4.18 -0.18 -17.19
N ALA A 46 3.04 0.51 -17.03
CA ALA A 46 2.95 1.78 -16.28
C ALA A 46 2.67 1.62 -14.77
N VAL A 47 2.52 0.38 -14.28
CA VAL A 47 2.17 0.09 -12.89
C VAL A 47 3.31 -0.67 -12.22
N THR A 48 3.65 -0.29 -10.99
CA THR A 48 4.74 -0.93 -10.25
C THR A 48 4.30 -1.25 -8.83
N SER A 49 4.46 -2.51 -8.42
CA SER A 49 4.21 -2.94 -7.04
C SER A 49 5.41 -2.60 -6.15
N ASN A 50 5.18 -2.60 -4.84
CA ASN A 50 6.24 -2.68 -3.85
C ASN A 50 7.12 -3.93 -3.99
N PHE A 51 8.34 -3.84 -3.47
CA PHE A 51 9.22 -4.98 -3.23
C PHE A 51 8.62 -5.91 -2.18
N PRO A 52 8.88 -7.23 -2.27
CA PRO A 52 8.36 -8.19 -1.33
C PRO A 52 9.01 -8.04 0.05
N SER A 53 8.20 -8.20 1.08
CA SER A 53 8.61 -8.29 2.48
C SER A 53 9.01 -9.72 2.85
N PRO A 54 10.14 -9.93 3.56
CA PRO A 54 10.54 -11.27 4.02
C PRO A 54 9.53 -11.94 4.96
N SER A 55 8.70 -11.16 5.67
CA SER A 55 7.74 -11.67 6.64
C SER A 55 6.31 -11.76 6.14
N THR A 56 5.96 -10.93 5.15
CA THR A 56 4.57 -10.66 4.73
C THR A 56 4.39 -10.75 3.22
N PHE A 57 5.40 -11.26 2.52
CA PHE A 57 5.39 -11.54 1.08
C PHE A 57 5.05 -10.28 0.27
N GLU A 58 3.99 -10.29 -0.53
CA GLU A 58 3.59 -9.13 -1.32
C GLU A 58 3.04 -7.96 -0.49
N GLU A 59 2.65 -8.21 0.77
CA GLU A 59 2.03 -7.22 1.64
C GLU A 59 3.06 -6.48 2.50
N ILE A 60 2.93 -5.15 2.60
CA ILE A 60 3.79 -4.35 3.48
C ILE A 60 3.21 -4.29 4.90
N GLN A 61 1.89 -4.27 5.03
CA GLN A 61 1.18 -4.19 6.31
C GLN A 61 1.68 -3.03 7.17
N PHE A 62 1.80 -1.84 6.58
CA PHE A 62 2.28 -0.64 7.26
C PHE A 62 1.21 0.01 8.13
N PHE A 63 0.01 0.24 7.60
CA PHE A 63 -1.01 1.06 8.27
C PHE A 63 -1.77 0.32 9.38
N ASN A 64 -1.81 -1.02 9.37
CA ASN A 64 -2.67 -1.83 10.25
C ASN A 64 -2.05 -2.17 11.61
N GLY A 65 -0.73 -2.06 11.78
CA GLY A 65 -0.09 -2.65 12.96
C GLY A 65 1.21 -1.99 13.41
N PRO A 66 2.15 -2.76 13.98
CA PRO A 66 3.36 -2.25 14.60
C PRO A 66 4.35 -1.65 13.59
N ASN A 67 4.29 -2.08 12.33
CA ASN A 67 5.11 -1.53 11.25
C ASN A 67 4.91 -0.01 11.08
N TYR A 68 3.74 0.53 11.44
CA TYR A 68 3.48 1.97 11.40
C TYR A 68 4.49 2.77 12.25
N HIS A 69 4.95 2.19 13.36
CA HIS A 69 5.91 2.83 14.27
C HIS A 69 7.35 2.82 13.74
N LYS A 70 7.65 2.06 12.69
CA LYS A 70 8.95 2.10 11.99
C LYS A 70 9.12 3.36 11.14
N GLY A 71 8.05 4.14 10.98
CA GLY A 71 8.08 5.44 10.31
C GLY A 71 7.95 5.37 8.79
N ILE A 72 7.84 6.56 8.18
CA ILE A 72 7.61 6.71 6.74
C ILE A 72 8.83 6.24 5.95
N ASP A 73 10.04 6.43 6.46
CA ASP A 73 11.26 6.04 5.75
C ASP A 73 11.33 4.52 5.55
N TRP A 74 10.97 3.74 6.57
CA TRP A 74 10.82 2.28 6.45
C TRP A 74 9.78 1.90 5.40
N TYR A 75 8.66 2.61 5.33
CA TYR A 75 7.63 2.35 4.32
C TYR A 75 8.12 2.63 2.90
N MET A 76 8.92 3.67 2.69
CA MET A 76 9.45 4.04 1.37
C MET A 76 10.51 3.08 0.83
N GLU A 77 11.19 2.33 1.70
CA GLU A 77 12.19 1.33 1.27
C GLU A 77 11.57 0.23 0.41
N PHE A 78 10.27 -0.01 0.56
CA PHE A 78 9.53 -0.97 -0.26
C PHE A 78 9.23 -0.47 -1.67
N PHE A 79 9.46 0.81 -1.99
CA PHE A 79 9.14 1.37 -3.29
C PHE A 79 10.41 1.76 -4.05
N PRO A 80 10.50 1.45 -5.36
CA PRO A 80 11.63 1.85 -6.19
C PRO A 80 11.74 3.38 -6.26
N ILE A 81 12.94 3.85 -6.60
CA ILE A 81 13.15 5.26 -6.91
C ILE A 81 12.59 5.49 -8.32
N PRO A 82 11.69 6.48 -8.54
CA PRO A 82 11.19 6.78 -9.87
C PRO A 82 12.36 7.16 -10.77
N SER A 83 12.57 6.40 -11.83
CA SER A 83 13.42 6.86 -12.93
C SER A 83 12.60 7.87 -13.75
N ASN A 84 13.27 8.78 -14.47
CA ASN A 84 12.60 9.74 -15.39
C ASN A 84 11.77 9.06 -16.51
N ALA A 85 11.65 7.73 -16.52
CA ALA A 85 10.93 6.93 -17.49
C ALA A 85 9.58 6.46 -16.91
N SER A 86 8.52 7.24 -17.13
CA SER A 86 7.10 6.84 -17.28
C SER A 86 6.44 5.81 -16.34
N THR A 87 7.04 5.40 -15.22
CA THR A 87 6.39 4.52 -14.23
C THR A 87 5.60 5.36 -13.23
N ASP A 88 4.43 5.84 -13.68
CA ASP A 88 3.68 6.87 -12.94
C ASP A 88 2.83 6.34 -11.77
N PHE A 89 2.61 5.01 -11.67
CA PHE A 89 1.66 4.45 -10.71
C PHE A 89 2.23 3.32 -9.85
N MET A 90 2.75 3.69 -8.69
CA MET A 90 3.10 2.74 -7.64
C MET A 90 1.89 2.36 -6.78
N PHE A 91 1.86 1.11 -6.31
CA PHE A 91 0.83 0.63 -5.40
C PHE A 91 1.36 -0.40 -4.40
N GLU A 92 0.61 -0.56 -3.32
CA GLU A 92 0.73 -1.73 -2.46
C GLU A 92 -0.62 -2.43 -2.29
N LYS A 93 -0.55 -3.69 -1.86
CA LYS A 93 -1.70 -4.50 -1.47
C LYS A 93 -1.47 -5.00 -0.06
N SER A 94 -2.42 -4.77 0.83
CA SER A 94 -2.42 -5.34 2.18
C SER A 94 -3.87 -5.66 2.55
N ALA A 95 -4.24 -6.94 2.55
CA ALA A 95 -5.64 -7.34 2.69
C ALA A 95 -6.23 -7.09 4.09
N ASN A 96 -5.36 -6.92 5.09
CA ASN A 96 -5.70 -6.61 6.48
C ASN A 96 -5.99 -5.11 6.70
N TYR A 97 -5.99 -4.31 5.64
CA TYR A 97 -6.34 -2.88 5.75
C TYR A 97 -7.84 -2.66 5.85
N PHE A 98 -8.65 -3.53 5.24
CA PHE A 98 -10.10 -3.39 5.16
C PHE A 98 -10.79 -3.50 6.53
N ASP A 99 -10.32 -4.40 7.39
CA ASP A 99 -10.94 -4.74 8.67
C ASP A 99 -10.26 -4.06 9.88
N THR A 100 -9.20 -3.28 9.65
CA THR A 100 -8.46 -2.59 10.72
C THR A 100 -8.89 -1.13 10.86
N GLU A 101 -9.51 -0.80 12.00
CA GLU A 101 -10.13 0.51 12.26
C GLU A 101 -9.16 1.72 12.17
N VAL A 102 -7.89 1.55 12.53
CA VAL A 102 -6.91 2.65 12.51
C VAL A 102 -6.39 2.99 11.11
N VAL A 103 -6.58 2.09 10.13
CA VAL A 103 -6.01 2.22 8.77
C VAL A 103 -6.55 3.43 8.02
N PRO A 104 -7.87 3.69 7.95
CA PRO A 104 -8.39 4.84 7.19
C PRO A 104 -7.79 6.18 7.65
N LYS A 105 -7.67 6.38 8.96
CA LYS A 105 -7.10 7.61 9.55
C LYS A 105 -5.61 7.76 9.22
N ARG A 106 -4.84 6.68 9.35
CA ARG A 106 -3.39 6.69 9.07
C ARG A 106 -3.10 6.84 7.57
N GLY A 107 -3.84 6.12 6.74
CA GLY A 107 -3.78 6.21 5.28
C GLY A 107 -4.09 7.62 4.78
N ALA A 108 -5.17 8.24 5.25
CA ALA A 108 -5.52 9.60 4.88
C ALA A 108 -4.48 10.65 5.33
N ALA A 109 -3.82 10.43 6.48
CA ALA A 109 -2.81 11.35 7.01
C ALA A 109 -1.49 11.38 6.18
N LEU A 110 -1.15 10.27 5.52
CA LEU A 110 0.05 10.14 4.69
C LEU A 110 -0.25 10.27 3.20
N LEU A 111 -1.34 9.65 2.74
CA LEU A 111 -1.70 9.47 1.34
C LEU A 111 -3.11 10.03 1.04
N PRO A 112 -3.37 11.33 1.28
CA PRO A 112 -4.72 11.90 1.16
C PRO A 112 -5.29 11.86 -0.27
N ARG A 113 -4.42 11.69 -1.28
CA ARG A 113 -4.80 11.63 -2.70
C ARG A 113 -4.76 10.21 -3.28
N ALA A 114 -4.41 9.20 -2.49
CA ALA A 114 -4.33 7.84 -3.00
C ALA A 114 -5.73 7.29 -3.33
N LYS A 115 -5.82 6.53 -4.42
CA LYS A 115 -7.05 5.79 -4.76
C LYS A 115 -7.13 4.53 -3.89
N ILE A 116 -8.33 4.18 -3.46
CA ILE A 116 -8.58 2.99 -2.65
C ILE A 116 -9.31 1.96 -3.51
N ILE A 117 -8.77 0.75 -3.59
CA ILE A 117 -9.34 -0.38 -4.31
C ILE A 117 -9.68 -1.47 -3.29
N THR A 118 -10.93 -1.92 -3.30
CA THR A 118 -11.38 -3.09 -2.54
C THR A 118 -11.97 -4.10 -3.51
N VAL A 119 -11.80 -5.38 -3.21
CA VAL A 119 -12.34 -6.48 -4.01
C VAL A 119 -13.36 -7.20 -3.14
N LEU A 120 -14.60 -7.31 -3.60
CA LEU A 120 -15.68 -7.93 -2.84
C LEU A 120 -16.21 -9.14 -3.61
N ILE A 121 -16.50 -10.20 -2.86
CA ILE A 121 -17.20 -11.41 -3.33
C ILE A 121 -18.37 -11.70 -2.38
N ASN A 122 -19.15 -12.73 -2.67
CA ASN A 122 -20.22 -13.17 -1.77
C ASN A 122 -19.65 -13.44 -0.36
N PRO A 123 -20.23 -12.85 0.71
CA PRO A 123 -19.72 -12.99 2.07
C PRO A 123 -19.70 -14.44 2.56
N ALA A 124 -20.64 -15.29 2.11
CA ALA A 124 -20.66 -16.71 2.45
C ALA A 124 -19.45 -17.43 1.84
N ASP A 125 -19.16 -17.21 0.56
CA ASP A 125 -18.02 -17.80 -0.14
C ASP A 125 -16.69 -17.30 0.45
N ARG A 126 -16.61 -16.01 0.79
CA ARG A 126 -15.45 -15.43 1.47
C ARG A 126 -15.20 -16.09 2.83
N ALA A 127 -16.25 -16.26 3.63
CA ALA A 127 -16.14 -16.91 4.94
C ALA A 127 -15.75 -18.39 4.81
N TYR A 128 -16.32 -19.11 3.83
CA TYR A 128 -15.94 -20.48 3.54
C TYR A 128 -14.46 -20.58 3.08
N SER A 129 -14.02 -19.69 2.20
CA SER A 129 -12.62 -19.64 1.75
C SER A 129 -11.64 -19.34 2.90
N TRP A 130 -12.05 -18.50 3.85
CA TRP A 130 -11.26 -18.25 5.07
C TRP A 130 -11.19 -19.49 5.96
N TYR A 131 -12.29 -20.24 6.12
CA TYR A 131 -12.30 -21.47 6.91
C TYR A 131 -11.39 -22.57 6.35
N GLN A 132 -11.22 -22.64 5.03
CA GLN A 132 -10.43 -23.68 4.35
C GLN A 132 -8.90 -23.45 4.45
N VAL A 133 -8.45 -22.32 4.99
CA VAL A 133 -7.02 -21.93 5.03
C VAL A 133 -6.61 -21.64 6.47
#